data_AF-A0AAU5L6J5-F1
#
_entry.id   AF-A0AAU5L6J5-F1
#
_cell.length_a   1.000
_cell.length_b   1.000
_cell.length_c   1.000
_cell.angle_alpha   90.00
_cell.angle_beta   90.00
_cell.angle_gamma   90.00
#
_symmetry.space_group_name_H-M   'P 1'
#
loop_
_entity.id
_entity.type
_entity.pdbx_description
1 polymer ?
#
loop_
_entity_poly.entity_id
_entity_poly.type
_entity_poly.pdbx_seq_one_letter_code
_entity_poly.pdbx_strand_id
1 'polypeptide(L)'
;MSESAVTVLRLPADGPPVRDERDATDLIGDAFAAGAAWVVVPAERFEEDFFRLSTRIAGGIVQKFATYRLGLAVVGDISRHTDGSGPLRDFVRESNRGGQLWFLADEAEFDARLAAHR
;
A
#
# COMPACT_ATOMS: atom_id res chain seq x y z
N MET A 1 -18.87 -24.35 -7.18
CA MET A 1 -18.82 -23.05 -6.51
C MET A 1 -17.48 -22.45 -6.88
N SER A 2 -17.44 -21.43 -7.73
CA SER A 2 -16.16 -20.80 -8.08
C SER A 2 -15.68 -20.00 -6.87
N GLU A 3 -14.53 -20.37 -6.31
CA GLU A 3 -13.76 -19.46 -5.48
C GLU A 3 -13.39 -18.26 -6.35
N SER A 4 -13.98 -17.08 -6.07
CA SER A 4 -13.55 -15.86 -6.74
C SER A 4 -12.14 -15.54 -6.28
N ALA A 5 -11.16 -15.72 -7.17
CA ALA A 5 -9.80 -15.25 -6.93
C ALA A 5 -9.82 -13.73 -6.71
N VAL A 6 -9.19 -13.26 -5.64
CA VAL A 6 -9.04 -11.83 -5.39
C VAL A 6 -8.20 -11.22 -6.50
N THR A 7 -8.76 -10.27 -7.25
CA THR A 7 -8.02 -9.51 -8.26
C THR A 7 -7.13 -8.47 -7.59
N VAL A 8 -5.89 -8.35 -8.06
CA VAL A 8 -4.86 -7.47 -7.49
C VAL A 8 -4.19 -6.70 -8.61
N LEU A 9 -4.17 -5.37 -8.50
CA LEU A 9 -3.40 -4.49 -9.38
C LEU A 9 -1.97 -4.39 -8.86
N ARG A 10 -0.99 -4.79 -9.67
CA ARG A 10 0.43 -4.69 -9.35
C ARG A 10 1.06 -3.60 -10.19
N LEU A 11 1.73 -2.67 -9.52
CA LEU A 11 2.38 -1.56 -10.17
C LEU A 11 3.87 -1.86 -10.38
N PRO A 12 4.42 -1.60 -11.58
CA PRO A 12 5.85 -1.75 -11.80
C PRO A 12 6.61 -0.63 -11.08
N ALA A 13 7.86 -0.95 -10.72
CA ALA A 13 8.85 -0.10 -10.08
C ALA A 13 9.08 1.24 -10.80
N ASP A 14 9.23 1.18 -12.13
CA ASP A 14 9.57 2.29 -13.03
C ASP A 14 8.36 3.18 -13.41
N GLY A 15 7.24 3.06 -12.69
CA GLY A 15 6.06 3.89 -12.91
C GLY A 15 6.12 5.26 -12.23
N PRO A 16 5.09 6.12 -12.47
CA PRO A 16 5.03 7.47 -11.89
C PRO A 16 4.99 7.44 -10.35
N PRO A 17 5.59 8.42 -9.66
CA PRO A 17 5.59 8.45 -8.20
C PRO A 17 4.18 8.67 -7.63
N VAL A 18 3.96 8.24 -6.40
CA VAL A 18 2.73 8.46 -5.61
C VAL A 18 3.05 9.48 -4.52
N ARG A 19 2.76 10.75 -4.81
CA ARG A 19 3.20 11.88 -3.97
C ARG A 19 2.10 12.38 -3.05
N ASP A 20 0.85 12.31 -3.50
CA ASP A 20 -0.28 12.91 -2.80
C ASP A 20 -1.60 12.16 -3.03
N GLU A 21 -2.68 12.75 -2.52
CA GLU A 21 -4.04 12.23 -2.66
C GLU A 21 -4.55 12.16 -4.10
N ARG A 22 -4.03 12.97 -5.02
CA ARG A 22 -4.43 12.96 -6.43
C ARG A 22 -3.83 11.74 -7.12
N ASP A 23 -2.53 11.55 -6.98
CA ASP A 23 -1.85 10.36 -7.50
C ASP A 23 -2.51 9.07 -6.95
N ALA A 24 -2.89 9.06 -5.67
CA ALA A 24 -3.64 7.94 -5.07
C ALA A 24 -5.04 7.74 -5.69
N THR A 25 -5.75 8.81 -6.02
CA THR A 25 -7.08 8.73 -6.65
C THR A 25 -6.99 8.17 -8.07
N ASP A 26 -5.94 8.53 -8.81
CA ASP A 26 -5.69 7.98 -10.15
C ASP A 26 -5.46 6.46 -10.08
N LEU A 27 -4.63 5.98 -9.14
CA LEU A 27 -4.42 4.55 -8.91
C LEU A 27 -5.69 3.81 -8.49
N ILE A 28 -6.56 4.45 -7.72
CA ILE A 28 -7.87 3.90 -7.35
C ILE A 28 -8.76 3.74 -8.59
N GLY A 29 -8.71 4.70 -9.53
CA GLY A 29 -9.38 4.60 -10.82
C GLY A 29 -8.90 3.39 -11.63
N ASP A 30 -7.58 3.21 -11.72
CA ASP A 30 -6.97 2.06 -12.40
C ASP A 30 -7.36 0.73 -11.73
N ALA A 31 -7.38 0.70 -10.39
CA ALA A 31 -7.79 -0.47 -9.63
C ALA A 31 -9.24 -0.86 -9.91
N PHE A 32 -10.15 0.13 -9.95
CA PHE A 32 -11.54 -0.14 -10.31
C PHE A 32 -11.71 -0.60 -11.75
N ALA A 33 -10.97 0.00 -12.70
CA ALA A 33 -10.99 -0.44 -14.10
C ALA A 33 -10.53 -1.90 -14.24
N ALA A 34 -9.57 -2.33 -13.43
CA ALA A 34 -9.09 -3.70 -13.37
C ALA A 34 -9.98 -4.64 -12.53
N GLY A 35 -10.98 -4.12 -11.81
CA GLY A 35 -11.76 -4.90 -10.84
C GLY A 35 -10.94 -5.41 -9.65
N ALA A 36 -9.84 -4.73 -9.32
CA ALA A 36 -8.93 -5.09 -8.24
C ALA A 36 -9.51 -4.76 -6.86
N ALA A 37 -9.21 -5.62 -5.88
CA ALA A 37 -9.49 -5.37 -4.47
C ALA A 37 -8.25 -4.85 -3.71
N TRP A 38 -7.06 -5.06 -4.28
CA TRP A 38 -5.78 -4.64 -3.74
C TRP A 38 -4.93 -3.95 -4.79
N VAL A 39 -4.16 -2.97 -4.35
CA VAL A 39 -3.11 -2.33 -5.14
C VAL A 39 -1.77 -2.57 -4.44
N VAL A 40 -0.84 -3.21 -5.15
CA VAL A 40 0.53 -3.42 -4.71
C VAL A 40 1.41 -2.36 -5.35
N VAL A 41 2.05 -1.54 -4.52
CA VAL A 41 2.87 -0.40 -4.92
C VAL A 41 4.29 -0.59 -4.38
N PRO A 42 5.31 -0.58 -5.25
CA PRO A 42 6.71 -0.57 -4.81
C PRO A 42 7.00 0.62 -3.90
N ALA A 43 7.70 0.38 -2.80
CA ALA A 43 8.02 1.40 -1.79
C ALA A 43 8.81 2.58 -2.37
N GLU A 44 9.59 2.33 -3.42
CA GLU A 44 10.36 3.35 -4.16
C GLU A 44 9.51 4.31 -4.99
N ARG A 45 8.24 3.99 -5.26
CA ARG A 45 7.31 4.95 -5.88
C ARG A 45 6.81 6.01 -4.90
N PHE A 46 7.01 5.82 -3.60
CA PHE A 46 6.68 6.82 -2.60
C PHE A 46 7.89 7.71 -2.30
N GLU A 47 7.66 9.02 -2.26
CA GLU A 47 8.68 9.98 -1.84
C GLU A 47 8.92 9.94 -0.33
N GLU A 48 10.04 10.53 0.13
CA GLU A 48 10.40 10.56 1.55
C GLU A 48 9.28 11.11 2.45
N ASP A 49 8.52 12.07 1.94
CA ASP A 49 7.44 12.72 2.66
C ASP A 49 6.29 11.77 3.03
N PHE A 50 6.10 10.67 2.28
CA PHE A 50 5.17 9.62 2.66
C PHE A 50 5.59 8.96 3.99
N PHE A 51 6.89 8.70 4.16
CA PHE A 51 7.44 8.06 5.35
C PHE A 51 7.58 9.03 6.54
N ARG A 52 7.44 10.34 6.30
CA ARG A 52 7.45 11.38 7.34
C ARG A 52 6.03 11.70 7.79
N LEU A 53 5.49 10.94 8.75
CA LEU A 53 4.08 11.05 9.18
C LEU A 53 3.60 12.47 9.55
N SER A 54 4.48 13.38 9.96
CA SER A 54 4.15 14.78 10.22
C SER A 54 3.65 15.55 8.99
N THR A 55 4.00 15.11 7.77
CA THR A 55 3.54 15.71 6.50
C THR A 55 2.06 15.46 6.24
N ARG A 56 1.47 14.45 6.91
CA ARG A 56 0.11 13.95 6.70
C ARG A 56 -0.14 13.31 5.32
N ILE A 57 0.86 13.20 4.46
CA ILE A 57 0.74 12.61 3.12
C ILE A 57 0.32 11.14 3.18
N ALA A 58 1.01 10.32 4.01
CA ALA A 58 0.62 8.92 4.18
C ALA A 58 -0.83 8.77 4.68
N GLY A 59 -1.24 9.61 5.65
CA GLY A 59 -2.61 9.62 6.15
C GLY A 59 -3.63 9.91 5.06
N GLY A 60 -3.39 10.95 4.25
CA GLY A 60 -4.27 11.32 3.14
C GLY A 60 -4.41 10.21 2.10
N ILE A 61 -3.28 9.64 1.66
CA ILE A 61 -3.27 8.52 0.69
C ILE A 61 -4.03 7.32 1.25
N VAL A 62 -3.69 6.86 2.46
CA VAL A 62 -4.33 5.70 3.09
C VAL A 62 -5.83 5.92 3.31
N GLN A 63 -6.23 7.14 3.66
CA GLN A 63 -7.63 7.51 3.81
C GLN A 63 -8.40 7.40 2.49
N LYS A 64 -7.79 7.71 1.33
CA LYS A 64 -8.44 7.45 0.03
C LYS A 64 -8.71 5.97 -0.16
N PHE A 65 -7.69 5.12 -0.05
CA PHE A 65 -7.85 3.67 -0.17
C PHE A 65 -8.94 3.12 0.79
N ALA A 66 -8.98 3.63 2.02
CA ALA A 66 -10.04 3.30 2.99
C ALA A 66 -11.43 3.68 2.51
N THR A 67 -11.59 4.92 2.05
CA THR A 67 -12.87 5.47 1.57
C THR A 67 -13.43 4.65 0.42
N TYR A 68 -12.56 4.20 -0.48
CA TYR A 68 -12.91 3.40 -1.65
C TYR A 68 -12.90 1.88 -1.39
N ARG A 69 -12.62 1.46 -0.15
CA ARG A 69 -12.58 0.05 0.29
C ARG A 69 -11.60 -0.82 -0.53
N LEU A 70 -10.47 -0.23 -0.90
CA LEU A 70 -9.35 -0.93 -1.54
C LEU A 70 -8.25 -1.17 -0.52
N GLY A 71 -7.63 -2.34 -0.59
CA GLY A 71 -6.39 -2.63 0.14
C GLY A 71 -5.19 -2.00 -0.54
N LEU A 72 -4.26 -1.45 0.25
CA LEU A 72 -2.97 -0.94 -0.22
C LEU A 72 -1.84 -1.78 0.35
N ALA A 73 -0.96 -2.29 -0.50
CA ALA A 73 0.29 -2.92 -0.08
C ALA A 73 1.48 -2.10 -0.57
N VAL A 74 2.31 -1.64 0.36
CA VAL A 74 3.61 -1.02 0.10
C VAL A 74 4.66 -2.11 0.18
N VAL A 75 5.33 -2.40 -0.93
CA VAL A 75 6.26 -3.54 -1.05
C VAL A 75 7.68 -3.06 -1.29
N GLY A 76 8.62 -3.50 -0.46
CA GLY A 76 10.04 -3.20 -0.59
C GLY A 76 10.68 -2.75 0.73
N ASP A 77 12.01 -2.62 0.71
CA ASP A 77 12.78 -2.26 1.89
C ASP A 77 12.58 -0.79 2.29
N ILE A 78 11.99 -0.60 3.48
CA ILE A 78 11.77 0.69 4.12
C ILE A 78 12.57 0.85 5.43
N SER A 79 13.51 -0.06 5.71
CA SER A 79 14.35 -0.04 6.93
C SER A 79 15.00 1.33 7.17
N ARG A 80 15.53 1.94 6.09
CA ARG A 80 16.13 3.29 6.10
C ARG A 80 15.22 4.36 6.71
N HIS A 81 13.90 4.21 6.59
CA HIS A 81 12.91 5.14 7.12
C HIS A 81 12.49 4.76 8.54
N THR A 82 12.32 3.46 8.83
CA THR A 82 11.83 2.98 10.12
C THR A 82 12.89 2.98 11.23
N ASP A 83 14.16 2.80 10.88
CA ASP A 83 15.26 2.67 11.84
C ASP A 83 15.46 3.96 12.64
N GLY A 84 15.29 5.11 12.00
CA GLY A 84 15.36 6.44 12.62
C GLY A 84 14.05 6.98 13.19
N SER A 85 12.92 6.28 13.03
CA SER A 85 11.59 6.83 13.35
C SER A 85 10.72 5.84 14.12
N GLY A 86 10.64 6.03 15.45
CA GLY A 86 9.71 5.31 16.33
C GLY A 86 8.24 5.43 15.87
N PRO A 87 7.73 6.64 15.60
CA PRO A 87 6.36 6.82 15.12
C PRO A 87 6.05 6.09 13.81
N LEU A 88 6.97 6.10 12.84
CA LEU A 88 6.78 5.37 11.59
C LEU A 88 6.77 3.85 11.83
N ARG A 89 7.67 3.37 12.69
CA ARG A 89 7.73 1.95 13.06
C ARG A 89 6.43 1.46 13.72
N ASP A 90 5.89 2.27 14.62
CA ASP A 90 4.60 1.98 15.27
C ASP A 90 3.45 1.99 14.25
N PHE A 91 3.44 2.97 13.35
CA PHE A 91 2.46 3.05 12.26
C PHE A 91 2.51 1.83 11.32
N VAL A 92 3.72 1.41 10.91
CA VAL A 92 3.93 0.20 10.09
C VAL A 92 3.42 -1.04 10.82
N ARG A 93 3.79 -1.19 12.10
CA ARG A 93 3.35 -2.34 12.93
C ARG A 93 1.84 -2.40 13.07
N GLU A 94 1.19 -1.26 13.31
CA GLU A 94 -0.26 -1.21 13.47
C GLU A 94 -0.98 -1.45 12.14
N SER A 95 -0.48 -0.87 11.05
CA SER A 95 -1.01 -1.10 9.70
C SER A 95 -0.95 -2.59 9.35
N ASN A 96 0.20 -3.23 9.59
CA ASN A 96 0.41 -4.67 9.39
C ASN A 96 -0.39 -5.57 10.33
N ARG A 97 -1.16 -5.05 11.29
CA ARG A 97 -2.16 -5.83 12.05
C ARG A 97 -3.55 -5.70 11.47
N GLY A 98 -3.81 -4.61 10.75
CA GLY A 98 -5.04 -4.38 10.01
C GLY A 98 -5.12 -5.19 8.72
N GLY A 99 -6.26 -5.05 8.04
CA GLY A 99 -6.56 -5.73 6.77
C GLY A 99 -6.58 -4.81 5.55
N GLN A 100 -6.16 -3.54 5.69
CA GLN A 100 -6.38 -2.52 4.64
C GLN A 100 -5.08 -1.83 4.17
N LEU A 101 -4.01 -1.89 4.96
CA LEU A 101 -2.70 -1.36 4.60
C LEU A 101 -1.62 -2.32 5.08
N TRP A 102 -0.79 -2.81 4.17
CA TRP A 102 0.35 -3.65 4.49
C TRP A 102 1.66 -3.03 4.01
N PHE A 103 2.71 -3.23 4.79
CA PHE A 103 4.11 -2.95 4.48
C PHE A 103 4.86 -4.27 4.52
N LEU A 104 5.33 -4.72 3.36
CA LEU A 104 5.87 -6.07 3.17
C LEU A 104 7.21 -6.00 2.44
N ALA A 105 8.04 -7.01 2.61
CA ALA A 105 9.37 -7.07 2.02
C ALA A 105 9.31 -7.22 0.50
N ASP A 106 8.42 -8.07 -0.01
CA ASP A 106 8.30 -8.41 -1.42
C ASP A 106 6.88 -8.87 -1.80
N GLU A 107 6.68 -9.15 -3.09
CA GLU A 107 5.40 -9.65 -3.61
C GLU A 107 5.08 -11.08 -3.11
N ALA A 108 6.10 -11.90 -2.82
CA ALA A 108 5.88 -13.25 -2.34
C ALA A 108 5.27 -13.24 -0.92
N GLU A 109 5.71 -12.32 -0.06
CA GLU A 109 5.09 -12.07 1.24
C GLU A 109 3.65 -11.58 1.10
N PHE A 110 3.37 -10.70 0.12
CA PHE A 110 2.00 -10.27 -0.19
C PHE A 110 1.11 -11.45 -0.55
N ASP A 111 1.54 -12.31 -1.47
CA ASP A 111 0.74 -13.46 -1.92
C ASP A 111 0.50 -14.46 -0.78
N ALA A 112 1.53 -14.77 0.01
CA ALA A 112 1.41 -15.65 1.17
C ALA A 112 0.42 -15.08 2.20
N ARG A 113 0.51 -13.78 2.46
CA ARG A 113 -0.36 -13.09 3.42
C ARG A 113 -1.80 -13.02 2.92
N LEU A 114 -2.01 -12.70 1.64
CA LEU A 114 -3.34 -12.65 1.02
C LEU A 114 -3.99 -14.04 1.08
N ALA A 115 -3.24 -15.12 0.84
CA ALA A 115 -3.75 -16.48 0.94
C ALA A 115 -4.17 -16.86 2.37
N ALA A 116 -3.46 -16.38 3.39
CA ALA A 116 -3.78 -16.64 4.79
C ALA A 116 -5.01 -15.89 5.32
N HIS A 117 -5.46 -14.83 4.63
CA HIS A 117 -6.63 -14.02 5.01
C HIS A 117 -7.89 -14.35 4.19
N ARG A 118 -7.85 -15.42 3.39
CA ARG A 118 -9.01 -15.94 2.65
C ARG A 118 -9.89 -16.83 3.52
#